data_AF-A0A2V7YG09-F1
#
_entry.id   AF-A0A2V7YG09-F1
#
_cell.length_a   1.000
_cell.length_b   1.000
_cell.length_c   1.000
_cell.angle_alpha   90.00
_cell.angle_beta   90.00
_cell.angle_gamma   90.00
#
_symmetry.space_group_name_H-M   'P 1'
#
loop_
_entity.id
_entity.type
_entity.pdbx_description
1 polymer ?
#
loop_
_entity_poly.entity_id
_entity_poly.type
_entity_poly.pdbx_seq_one_letter_code
_entity_poly.pdbx_strand_id
1 'polypeptide(L)' 'MTDKAMRPPKMITVSERNLQNAAIRLLPKHNKLVSPEVDYLRRVLGEKATQAQIDEKVQQVRKLPWAEIVRE' A
#
# COMPACT_ATOMS: atom_id res chain seq x y z
N MET A 1 -27.05 -14.97 17.80
CA MET A 1 -26.45 -14.06 16.80
C MET A 1 -25.14 -13.57 17.39
N THR A 2 -24.01 -14.10 16.94
CA THR A 2 -22.70 -13.85 17.56
C THR A 2 -22.18 -12.50 17.09
N ASP A 3 -22.20 -11.52 17.98
CA ASP A 3 -21.59 -10.20 17.79
C ASP A 3 -20.08 -10.39 17.65
N LYS A 4 -19.61 -10.45 16.41
CA LYS A 4 -18.19 -10.63 16.09
C LYS A 4 -17.53 -9.28 16.32
N ALA A 5 -17.10 -9.02 17.55
CA ALA A 5 -16.39 -7.81 17.94
C ALA A 5 -15.31 -7.48 16.90
N MET A 6 -15.62 -6.52 16.03
CA MET A 6 -14.77 -6.14 14.92
C MET A 6 -13.68 -5.25 15.51
N ARG A 7 -12.58 -5.88 15.96
CA ARG A 7 -11.42 -5.15 16.47
C ARG A 7 -11.05 -4.07 15.44
N PRO A 8 -10.85 -2.82 15.87
CA PRO A 8 -10.51 -1.76 14.93
C PRO A 8 -9.26 -2.19 14.17
N PRO A 9 -9.25 -2.03 12.83
CA PRO A 9 -8.14 -2.47 12.00
C PRO A 9 -6.86 -1.80 12.49
N LYS A 10 -5.85 -2.62 12.82
CA LYS A 10 -4.56 -2.11 13.30
C LYS A 10 -3.96 -1.21 12.22
N MET A 11 -3.70 0.05 12.59
CA MET A 11 -2.94 0.95 11.75
C MET A 11 -1.47 0.58 11.82
N ILE A 12 -0.83 0.50 10.66
CA ILE A 12 0.59 0.24 10.51
C ILE A 12 1.26 1.44 9.87
N THR A 13 2.52 1.67 10.22
CA THR A 13 3.32 2.73 9.63
C THR A 13 3.52 2.46 8.14
N VAL A 14 3.33 3.47 7.30
CA VAL A 14 3.56 3.39 5.85
C VAL A 14 5.07 3.53 5.57
N SER A 15 5.81 2.47 5.88
CA SER A 15 7.23 2.38 5.58
C SER A 15 7.46 1.66 4.25
N GLU A 16 8.58 1.96 3.59
CA GLU A 16 9.00 1.25 2.38
C GLU A 16 9.01 -0.27 2.61
N ARG A 17 9.52 -0.73 3.75
CA ARG A 17 9.51 -2.15 4.10
C ARG A 17 8.10 -2.75 4.10
N ASN A 18 7.12 -2.06 4.67
CA ASN A 18 5.74 -2.54 4.71
C ASN A 18 5.09 -2.53 3.32
N LEU A 19 5.37 -1.50 2.51
CA LEU A 19 4.90 -1.41 1.13
C LEU A 19 5.51 -2.51 0.25
N GLN A 20 6.81 -2.78 0.38
CA GLN A 20 7.49 -3.87 -0.33
C GLN A 20 6.95 -5.24 0.11
N ASN A 21 6.73 -5.45 1.41
CA ASN A 21 6.12 -6.69 1.91
C ASN A 21 4.70 -6.89 1.35
N ALA A 22 3.91 -5.83 1.25
CA ALA A 22 2.60 -5.88 0.62
C ALA A 22 2.71 -6.20 -0.87
N ALA A 23 3.63 -5.55 -1.59
CA ALA A 23 3.88 -5.82 -3.01
C ALA A 23 4.30 -7.27 -3.28
N ILE A 24 5.19 -7.82 -2.45
CA ILE A 24 5.63 -9.24 -2.55
C ILE A 24 4.44 -10.20 -2.35
N ARG A 25 3.49 -9.86 -1.47
CA ARG A 25 2.29 -10.67 -1.22
C ARG A 25 1.26 -10.57 -2.34
N LEU A 26 1.08 -9.39 -2.91
CA LEU A 26 -0.07 -9.06 -3.76
C LEU A 26 0.23 -9.12 -5.25
N LEU A 27 1.49 -8.91 -5.63
CA LEU A 27 1.89 -8.84 -7.03
C LEU A 27 2.55 -10.17 -7.46
N PRO A 28 2.47 -10.52 -8.76
CA PRO A 28 3.17 -11.68 -9.31
C PRO A 28 4.67 -11.65 -8.96
N LYS A 29 5.28 -12.84 -8.87
CA LYS A 29 6.69 -13.01 -8.51
C LYS A 29 7.58 -11.98 -9.25
N HIS A 30 8.38 -11.25 -8.48
CA HIS A 30 9.36 -10.23 -8.89
C HIS A 30 8.87 -8.78 -9.10
N ASN A 31 7.60 -8.46 -8.83
CA ASN A 31 7.12 -7.07 -8.91
C ASN A 31 7.37 -6.26 -7.62
N LYS A 32 8.65 -5.95 -7.36
CA LYS A 32 9.02 -4.98 -6.31
C LYS A 32 8.54 -3.58 -6.69
N LEU A 33 8.17 -2.79 -5.69
CA LEU A 33 7.86 -1.38 -5.92
C LEU A 33 9.16 -0.64 -6.21
N VAL A 34 9.13 0.29 -7.17
CA VAL A 34 10.26 1.19 -7.44
C VAL A 34 10.12 2.47 -6.62
N SER A 35 11.21 3.22 -6.42
CA SER A 35 11.23 4.38 -5.51
C SER A 35 10.09 5.39 -5.75
N PRO A 36 9.76 5.78 -7.00
CA PRO A 36 8.64 6.69 -7.25
C PRO A 36 7.29 6.14 -6.81
N GLU A 37 7.06 4.83 -6.96
CA GLU A 37 5.82 4.20 -6.48
C GLU A 37 5.74 4.20 -4.96
N VAL A 38 6.87 3.93 -4.29
CA VAL A 38 6.97 3.97 -2.83
C VAL A 38 6.67 5.37 -2.30
N ASP A 39 7.25 6.40 -2.93
CA ASP A 39 7.08 7.79 -2.52
C ASP A 39 5.66 8.29 -2.79
N TYR A 40 5.08 7.93 -3.94
CA TYR A 40 3.67 8.18 -4.23
C TYR A 40 2.75 7.52 -3.20
N LEU A 41 2.97 6.25 -2.88
CA LEU A 41 2.16 5.52 -1.90
C LEU A 41 2.26 6.15 -0.50
N ARG A 42 3.45 6.61 -0.10
CA ARG A 42 3.64 7.34 1.16
C ARG A 42 2.88 8.67 1.18
N ARG A 43 2.89 9.43 0.07
CA ARG A 43 2.13 10.69 -0.05
C ARG A 43 0.62 10.44 0.02
N VAL A 44 0.12 9.41 -0.66
CA VAL A 44 -1.32 9.10 -0.72
C VAL A 44 -1.86 8.50 0.57
N LEU A 45 -1.10 7.59 1.20
CA LEU A 45 -1.54 6.91 2.43
C LEU A 45 -1.22 7.68 3.72
N GLY A 46 -0.27 8.62 3.67
CA GLY A 46 0.22 9.35 4.85
C GLY A 46 1.12 8.50 5.75
N GLU A 47 1.27 8.89 7.01
CA GLU A 47 2.19 8.23 7.96
C GLU A 47 1.74 6.84 8.41
N LYS A 48 0.42 6.64 8.54
CA LYS A 48 -0.19 5.41 9.06
C LYS A 48 -1.42 5.05 8.25
N ALA A 49 -1.51 3.79 7.85
CA ALA A 49 -2.66 3.24 7.14
C ALA A 49 -2.95 1.82 7.63
N THR A 50 -4.17 1.34 7.41
CA THR A 50 -4.49 -0.06 7.64
C THR A 50 -3.85 -0.95 6.57
N GLN A 51 -3.64 -2.24 6.89
CA GLN A 51 -3.11 -3.19 5.90
C GLN A 51 -4.00 -3.27 4.65
N ALA A 52 -5.32 -3.18 4.81
CA ALA A 52 -6.26 -3.20 3.68
C ALA A 52 -6.05 -2.01 2.74
N GLN A 53 -5.88 -0.80 3.28
CA GLN A 53 -5.60 0.40 2.50
C GLN A 53 -4.26 0.32 1.79
N ILE A 54 -3.23 -0.21 2.45
CA ILE A 54 -1.92 -0.44 1.83
C ILE A 54 -2.06 -1.42 0.66
N ASP A 55 -2.71 -2.56 0.89
CA ASP A 55 -2.86 -3.60 -0.12
C ASP A 55 -3.64 -3.07 -1.34
N GLU A 56 -4.72 -2.34 -1.11
CA GLU A 56 -5.51 -1.68 -2.15
C GLU A 56 -4.67 -0.69 -2.98
N LYS A 57 -3.95 0.22 -2.32
CA LYS A 57 -3.15 1.23 -3.01
C LYS A 57 -1.96 0.63 -3.75
N VAL A 58 -1.33 -0.42 -3.22
CA VAL A 58 -0.24 -1.16 -3.90
C VAL A 58 -0.73 -1.83 -5.19
N GLN A 59 -1.97 -2.32 -5.22
CA GLN A 59 -2.55 -2.80 -6.48
C GLN A 59 -2.95 -1.66 -7.40
N GLN A 60 -3.47 -0.56 -6.85
CA GLN A 60 -3.90 0.61 -7.62
C GLN A 60 -2.73 1.31 -8.31
N VAL A 61 -1.56 1.45 -7.66
CA VAL A 61 -0.40 2.15 -8.23
C VAL A 61 0.06 1.51 -9.54
N ARG A 62 -0.10 0.19 -9.70
CA ARG A 62 0.23 -0.54 -10.95
C ARG A 62 -0.72 -0.27 -12.10
N LYS A 63 -1.89 0.28 -11.81
CA LYS A 63 -2.91 0.65 -12.81
C LYS A 63 -2.84 2.14 -13.17
N LEU A 64 -2.03 2.92 -12.45
CA LEU A 64 -1.89 4.34 -12.71
C LEU A 64 -0.89 4.58 -13.85
N PRO A 65 -1.15 5.59 -14.71
CA PRO A 65 -0.13 6.06 -15.64
C PRO A 65 1.12 6.51 -14.89
N TRP A 66 2.29 6.16 -15.42
CA TRP A 66 3.58 6.50 -14.79
C TRP A 66 3.74 8.01 -14.54
N ALA A 67 3.20 8.84 -15.44
CA ALA A 67 3.21 10.30 -15.31
C ALA A 67 2.50 10.81 -14.04
N GLU A 68 1.47 10.11 -13.56
CA GLU A 68 0.74 10.48 -12.33
C GLU A 68 1.49 10.07 -11.06
N ILE A 69 2.35 9.06 -11.14
CA ILE A 69 3.14 8.55 -10.01
C ILE A 69 4.36 9.46 -9.75
N VAL A 70 5.01 9.89 -10.82
CA VAL A 70 6.25 10.69 -10.76
C VAL A 70 5.96 12.19 -10.62
N ARG A 71 4.71 12.62 -10.79
CA ARG A 71 4.35 14.03 -10.67
C ARG A 71 4.66 14.53 -9.26
N GLU A 72 5.55 15.53 -9.19
CA GLU A 72 5.90 16.24 -7.95
C GLU A 72 4.82 17.25 -7.55
#